data_AF-A0A531MHW2-F1
#
_entry.id   AF-A0A531MHW2-F1
#
_cell.length_a   1.000
_cell.length_b   1.000
_cell.length_c   1.000
_cell.angle_alpha   90.00
_cell.angle_beta   90.00
_cell.angle_gamma   90.00
#
_symmetry.space_group_name_H-M   'P 1'
#
loop_
_entity.id
_entity.type
_entity.pdbx_description
1 polymer ?
#
loop_
_entity_poly.entity_id
_entity_poly.type
_entity_poly.pdbx_seq_one_letter_code
_entity_poly.pdbx_strand_id
1 'polypeptide(L)'
;SLEWFEEVERYLGLDPVQFNYSLLTRSQRISHENLRLRDAEWLGGAEEWFQRQAGAGGNRLRRAPMFAPFKLRDMALNNRVVVSPMAQYKAVDGCPTDWHFTHYAERAKGGAGLVYIEMTCVSPEGRITPGCPGFYAPEHEMAWKRLVDFVHTETKAKICAQIGHSGAKGSTRVGWEGTDVPLASGNWPVMAASAVAWSPQNQVPKAMNRADMDLVRDQFVASAEMADRCGFDMLEIHAAHGYLLSSFITPVTNRRTDAYGGSLENRMRYP
;
A
#
# COMPACT_ATOMS: atom_id res chain seq x y z
N SER A 1 -6.89 -12.33 23.11
CA SER A 1 -7.96 -11.39 22.78
C SER A 1 -9.29 -12.08 23.03
N LEU A 2 -10.22 -11.44 23.75
CA LEU A 2 -11.60 -11.93 23.93
C LEU A 2 -12.38 -11.86 22.61
N GLU A 3 -12.05 -10.87 21.77
CA GLU A 3 -12.62 -10.63 20.44
C GLU A 3 -12.62 -11.86 19.52
N TRP A 4 -11.61 -12.73 19.61
CA TRP A 4 -11.58 -13.95 18.81
C TRP A 4 -12.75 -14.89 19.15
N PHE A 5 -13.13 -14.96 20.43
CA PHE A 5 -14.26 -15.79 20.86
C PHE A 5 -15.60 -15.11 20.61
N GLU A 6 -15.65 -13.78 20.70
CA GLU A 6 -16.84 -12.99 20.35
C GLU A 6 -17.15 -13.07 18.85
N GLU A 7 -16.11 -13.21 18.01
CA GLU A 7 -16.21 -13.29 16.55
C GLU A 7 -15.87 -14.69 16.01
N VAL A 8 -16.11 -15.74 16.81
CA VAL A 8 -15.70 -17.12 16.45
C VAL A 8 -16.33 -17.59 15.13
N GLU A 9 -17.52 -17.08 14.80
CA GLU A 9 -18.26 -17.37 13.57
C GLU A 9 -17.44 -17.10 12.31
N ARG A 10 -16.56 -16.09 12.34
CA ARG A 10 -15.66 -15.74 11.22
C ARG A 10 -14.67 -16.86 10.87
N TYR A 11 -14.42 -17.78 11.80
CA TYR A 11 -13.42 -18.84 11.67
C TYR A 11 -14.04 -20.22 11.45
N LEU A 12 -15.37 -20.36 11.52
CA LEU A 12 -16.04 -21.67 11.42
C LEU A 12 -15.88 -22.33 10.05
N GLY A 13 -15.64 -21.56 8.99
CA GLY A 13 -15.39 -22.07 7.64
C GLY A 13 -13.94 -22.47 7.37
N LEU A 14 -13.04 -22.31 8.35
CA LEU A 14 -11.63 -22.68 8.16
C LEU A 14 -11.44 -24.20 8.21
N ASP A 15 -10.47 -24.67 7.43
CA ASP A 15 -9.97 -26.05 7.57
C ASP A 15 -9.51 -26.30 9.02
N PRO A 16 -9.74 -27.49 9.59
CA PRO A 16 -9.35 -27.80 10.96
C PRO A 16 -7.90 -27.49 11.32
N VAL A 17 -6.95 -27.67 10.37
CA VAL A 17 -5.54 -27.34 10.59
C VAL A 17 -5.36 -25.83 10.74
N GLN A 18 -5.94 -25.04 9.83
CA GLN A 18 -5.87 -23.59 9.87
C GLN A 18 -6.60 -23.01 11.09
N PHE A 19 -7.76 -23.56 11.44
CA PHE A 19 -8.53 -23.18 12.62
C PHE A 19 -7.70 -23.41 13.90
N ASN A 20 -7.14 -24.61 14.08
CA ASN A 20 -6.33 -24.95 15.24
C ASN A 20 -5.08 -24.06 15.32
N TYR A 21 -4.39 -23.84 14.21
CA TYR A 21 -3.25 -22.94 14.16
C TYR A 21 -3.64 -21.52 14.58
N SER A 22 -4.71 -20.96 14.01
CA SER A 22 -5.22 -19.63 14.39
C SER A 22 -5.57 -19.58 15.87
N LEU A 23 -6.27 -20.59 16.40
CA LEU A 23 -6.68 -20.65 17.80
C LEU A 23 -5.48 -20.63 18.77
N LEU A 24 -4.42 -21.37 18.44
CA LEU A 24 -3.21 -21.47 19.24
C LEU A 24 -2.38 -20.18 19.20
N THR A 25 -2.25 -19.53 18.04
CA THR A 25 -1.38 -18.35 17.88
C THR A 25 -2.08 -17.01 18.10
N ARG A 26 -3.42 -16.94 18.15
CA ARG A 26 -4.19 -15.67 18.25
C ARG A 26 -3.80 -14.77 19.42
N SER A 27 -3.30 -15.35 20.52
CA SER A 27 -2.99 -14.59 21.74
C SER A 27 -1.65 -13.87 21.66
N GLN A 28 -0.84 -14.18 20.65
CA GLN A 28 0.59 -13.81 20.51
C GLN A 28 1.50 -14.25 21.68
N ARG A 29 0.95 -14.85 22.76
CA ARG A 29 1.73 -15.47 23.84
C ARG A 29 2.39 -16.77 23.42
N ILE A 30 1.78 -17.46 22.46
CA ILE A 30 2.34 -18.64 21.81
C ILE A 30 2.67 -18.22 20.38
N SER A 31 3.96 -17.99 20.12
CA SER A 31 4.47 -17.74 18.77
C SER A 31 4.61 -19.03 17.96
N HIS A 32 4.87 -18.91 16.66
CA HIS A 32 5.14 -20.03 15.78
C HIS A 32 6.30 -20.91 16.29
N GLU A 33 7.43 -20.31 16.67
CA GLU A 33 8.58 -21.05 17.21
C GLU A 33 8.30 -21.67 18.59
N ASN A 34 7.45 -21.00 19.38
CA ASN A 34 6.96 -21.52 20.64
C ASN A 34 6.09 -22.78 20.48
N LEU A 35 5.38 -22.93 19.36
CA LEU A 35 4.70 -24.18 19.03
C LEU A 35 5.70 -25.28 18.70
N ARG A 36 6.78 -24.96 17.97
CA ARG A 36 7.82 -25.94 17.62
C ARG A 36 8.47 -26.56 18.85
N LEU A 37 8.71 -25.76 19.88
CA LEU A 37 9.27 -26.23 21.16
C LEU A 37 8.29 -27.11 21.96
N ARG A 38 6.99 -26.92 21.78
CA ARG A 38 5.94 -27.66 22.50
C ARG A 38 5.54 -28.95 21.77
N ASP A 39 5.40 -28.88 20.45
CA ASP A 39 4.98 -29.96 19.59
C ASP A 39 5.51 -29.73 18.16
N ALA A 40 6.72 -30.21 17.91
CA ALA A 40 7.39 -30.07 16.62
C ALA A 40 6.71 -30.88 15.50
N GLU A 41 6.08 -32.00 15.85
CA GLU A 41 5.41 -32.88 14.88
C GLU A 41 4.13 -32.24 14.38
N TRP A 42 3.28 -31.75 15.29
CA TRP A 42 2.05 -31.05 14.94
C TRP A 42 2.35 -29.78 14.12
N LEU A 43 3.33 -28.97 14.55
CA LEU A 43 3.70 -27.77 13.79
C LEU A 43 4.23 -28.12 12.41
N GLY A 44 5.06 -29.16 12.30
CA GLY A 44 5.54 -29.68 11.02
C GLY A 44 4.38 -30.07 10.11
N GLY A 45 3.39 -30.81 10.62
CA GLY A 45 2.18 -31.16 9.87
C GLY A 45 1.39 -29.95 9.40
N ALA A 46 1.26 -28.91 10.23
CA ALA A 46 0.61 -27.65 9.86
C ALA A 46 1.38 -26.91 8.76
N GLU A 47 2.70 -26.82 8.85
CA GLU A 47 3.56 -26.26 7.80
C GLU A 47 3.38 -26.99 6.47
N GLU A 48 3.42 -28.33 6.48
CA GLU A 48 3.19 -29.16 5.29
C GLU A 48 1.82 -28.90 4.67
N TRP A 49 0.79 -28.77 5.52
CA TRP A 49 -0.55 -28.45 5.06
C TRP A 49 -0.61 -27.08 4.36
N PHE A 50 -0.07 -26.01 4.97
CA PHE A 50 -0.06 -24.68 4.36
C PHE A 50 0.70 -24.65 3.02
N GLN A 51 1.82 -25.38 2.94
CA GLN A 51 2.60 -25.49 1.70
C GLN A 51 1.81 -26.21 0.60
N ARG A 52 1.13 -27.32 0.92
CA ARG A 52 0.29 -28.06 -0.05
C ARG A 52 -0.89 -27.23 -0.54
N GLN A 53 -1.58 -26.53 0.37
CA GLN A 53 -2.69 -25.63 0.00
C GLN A 53 -2.24 -24.50 -0.93
N ALA A 54 -0.99 -24.05 -0.77
CA ALA A 54 -0.37 -23.08 -1.67
C ALA A 54 0.15 -23.68 -2.99
N GLY A 55 0.01 -25.00 -3.19
CA GLY A 55 0.50 -25.70 -4.38
C GLY A 55 2.01 -25.99 -4.37
N ALA A 56 2.68 -25.90 -3.22
CA ALA A 56 4.09 -26.25 -3.08
C ALA A 56 4.28 -27.77 -2.86
N GLY A 57 5.36 -28.33 -3.44
CA GLY A 57 5.74 -29.75 -3.29
C GLY A 57 7.23 -29.96 -3.01
N GLY A 58 7.61 -31.21 -2.73
CA GLY A 58 9.01 -31.64 -2.50
C GLY A 58 9.63 -31.14 -1.19
N ASN A 59 10.92 -30.78 -1.19
CA ASN A 59 11.68 -30.35 0.01
C ASN A 59 11.19 -29.03 0.66
N ARG A 60 10.10 -28.43 0.17
CA ARG A 60 9.53 -27.17 0.70
C ARG A 60 8.41 -27.39 1.69
N LEU A 61 8.01 -28.64 1.94
CA LEU A 61 6.82 -28.95 2.74
C LEU A 61 6.95 -28.54 4.22
N ARG A 62 8.14 -28.57 4.82
CA ARG A 62 8.35 -28.09 6.21
C ARG A 62 8.98 -26.70 6.25
N ARG A 63 8.21 -25.70 5.81
CA ARG A 63 8.61 -24.29 5.88
C ARG A 63 7.50 -23.48 6.52
N ALA A 64 7.89 -22.49 7.32
CA ALA A 64 6.95 -21.58 7.97
C ALA A 64 5.93 -21.02 6.95
N PRO A 65 4.64 -20.87 7.33
CA PRO A 65 3.57 -20.50 6.40
C PRO A 65 3.81 -19.17 5.66
N MET A 66 4.61 -18.26 6.23
CA MET A 66 5.01 -17.02 5.55
C MET A 66 5.83 -17.25 4.27
N PHE A 67 6.48 -18.40 4.13
CA PHE A 67 7.24 -18.80 2.94
C PHE A 67 6.47 -19.71 2.00
N ALA A 68 5.19 -19.98 2.27
CA ALA A 68 4.32 -20.63 1.31
C ALA A 68 4.08 -19.69 0.12
N PRO A 69 4.10 -20.18 -1.13
CA PRO A 69 3.78 -19.35 -2.28
C PRO A 69 2.35 -18.79 -2.19
N PHE A 70 2.08 -17.79 -3.01
CA PHE A 70 0.76 -17.19 -3.11
C PHE A 70 0.47 -16.85 -4.57
N LYS A 71 -0.79 -16.97 -4.99
CA LYS A 71 -1.22 -16.60 -6.32
C LYS A 71 -2.37 -15.60 -6.20
N LEU A 72 -2.21 -14.43 -6.81
CA LEU A 72 -3.24 -13.40 -6.92
C LEU A 72 -3.54 -13.18 -8.39
N ARG A 73 -4.72 -13.61 -8.84
CA ARG A 73 -5.03 -13.71 -10.27
C ARG A 73 -3.91 -14.50 -10.97
N ASP A 74 -3.26 -13.96 -11.99
CA ASP A 74 -2.16 -14.62 -12.68
C ASP A 74 -0.78 -14.32 -12.09
N MET A 75 -0.68 -13.40 -11.13
CA MET A 75 0.57 -13.08 -10.45
C MET A 75 0.92 -14.16 -9.41
N ALA A 76 2.04 -14.84 -9.61
CA ALA A 76 2.60 -15.78 -8.65
C ALA A 76 3.69 -15.10 -7.78
N LEU A 77 3.57 -15.26 -6.47
CA LEU A 77 4.54 -14.83 -5.46
C LEU A 77 5.21 -16.04 -4.82
N ASN A 78 6.52 -15.92 -4.61
CA ASN A 78 7.39 -16.99 -4.10
C ASN A 78 7.14 -17.30 -2.63
N ASN A 79 6.60 -16.31 -1.91
CA ASN A 79 6.33 -16.29 -0.49
C ASN A 79 5.32 -15.16 -0.19
N ARG A 80 4.93 -15.02 1.08
CA ARG A 80 3.96 -14.03 1.57
C ARG A 80 4.62 -12.85 2.28
N VAL A 81 5.92 -12.63 2.04
CA VAL A 81 6.65 -11.48 2.59
C VAL A 81 6.48 -10.31 1.65
N VAL A 82 5.90 -9.23 2.17
CA VAL A 82 5.61 -8.01 1.41
C VAL A 82 6.35 -6.85 2.05
N VAL A 83 7.05 -6.07 1.23
CA VAL A 83 7.58 -4.77 1.64
C VAL A 83 6.51 -3.72 1.39
N SER A 84 6.08 -3.04 2.45
CA SER A 84 5.03 -2.03 2.40
C SER A 84 5.49 -0.74 1.68
N PRO A 85 4.55 0.04 1.13
CA PRO A 85 4.85 1.34 0.54
C PRO A 85 5.28 2.31 1.66
N MET A 86 6.57 2.66 1.67
CA MET A 86 7.17 3.52 2.70
C MET A 86 7.82 4.75 2.05
N ALA A 87 7.26 5.93 2.31
CA ALA A 87 7.76 7.18 1.75
C ALA A 87 9.23 7.43 2.09
N GLN A 88 10.06 7.67 1.07
CA GLN A 88 11.47 7.96 1.22
C GLN A 88 11.73 9.46 1.29
N TYR A 89 10.86 10.27 0.68
CA TYR A 89 10.99 11.73 0.59
C TYR A 89 12.31 12.19 -0.07
N LYS A 90 12.79 11.43 -1.08
CA LYS A 90 14.07 11.68 -1.77
C LYS A 90 13.92 11.94 -3.27
N ALA A 91 12.70 12.03 -3.78
CA ALA A 91 12.48 12.42 -5.18
C ALA A 91 12.83 13.89 -5.38
N VAL A 92 13.20 14.24 -6.61
CA VAL A 92 13.44 15.62 -7.04
C VAL A 92 12.42 15.93 -8.12
N ASP A 93 11.55 16.91 -7.86
CA ASP A 93 10.43 17.27 -8.75
C ASP A 93 9.51 16.10 -9.14
N GLY A 94 9.41 15.10 -8.25
CA GLY A 94 8.64 13.88 -8.50
C GLY A 94 9.44 12.74 -9.15
N CYS A 95 10.65 13.02 -9.66
CA CYS A 95 11.47 12.02 -10.29
C CYS A 95 12.23 11.19 -9.24
N PRO A 96 12.11 9.85 -9.24
CA PRO A 96 12.87 9.01 -8.32
C PRO A 96 14.37 9.05 -8.69
N THR A 97 15.19 9.21 -7.67
CA THR A 97 16.67 9.21 -7.75
C THR A 97 17.28 7.83 -7.50
N ASP A 98 18.59 7.70 -7.62
CA ASP A 98 19.35 6.47 -7.29
C ASP A 98 19.16 5.99 -5.84
N TRP A 99 18.68 6.86 -4.94
CA TRP A 99 18.23 6.45 -3.61
C TRP A 99 17.12 5.39 -3.70
N HIS A 100 16.09 5.64 -4.51
CA HIS A 100 14.94 4.75 -4.67
C HIS A 100 15.37 3.48 -5.39
N PHE A 101 16.19 3.60 -6.44
CA PHE A 101 16.75 2.44 -7.14
C PHE A 101 17.46 1.51 -6.16
N THR A 102 18.43 2.03 -5.41
CA THR A 102 19.20 1.25 -4.43
C THR A 102 18.29 0.69 -3.35
N HIS A 103 17.38 1.51 -2.80
CA HIS A 103 16.46 1.08 -1.76
C HIS A 103 15.63 -0.13 -2.22
N TYR A 104 14.85 0.00 -3.29
CA TYR A 104 13.93 -1.05 -3.73
C TYR A 104 14.65 -2.26 -4.34
N ALA A 105 15.76 -2.06 -5.06
CA ALA A 105 16.59 -3.15 -5.57
C ALA A 105 17.09 -4.06 -4.43
N GLU A 106 17.57 -3.49 -3.33
CA GLU A 106 18.01 -4.29 -2.18
C GLU A 106 16.86 -5.03 -1.49
N ARG A 107 15.65 -4.45 -1.44
CA ARG A 107 14.48 -5.15 -0.89
C ARG A 107 14.04 -6.32 -1.77
N ALA A 108 14.09 -6.14 -3.09
CA ALA A 108 13.79 -7.20 -4.05
C ALA A 108 14.83 -8.33 -3.96
N LYS A 109 16.13 -8.00 -3.90
CA LYS A 109 17.22 -8.96 -3.68
C LYS A 109 17.11 -9.69 -2.34
N GLY A 110 16.58 -9.03 -1.31
CA GLY A 110 16.39 -9.58 0.03
C GLY A 110 15.40 -10.75 0.12
N GLY A 111 14.69 -11.08 -0.95
CA GLY A 111 13.84 -12.28 -1.03
C GLY A 111 12.37 -12.05 -0.69
N ALA A 112 11.91 -10.79 -0.60
CA ALA A 112 10.49 -10.48 -0.53
C ALA A 112 9.76 -11.05 -1.76
N GLY A 113 8.52 -11.53 -1.56
CA GLY A 113 7.67 -11.98 -2.65
C GLY A 113 7.15 -10.80 -3.48
N LEU A 114 6.80 -9.71 -2.80
CA LEU A 114 6.26 -8.49 -3.41
C LEU A 114 6.88 -7.25 -2.75
N VAL A 115 7.30 -6.28 -3.56
CA VAL A 115 7.85 -5.01 -3.12
C VAL A 115 6.96 -3.89 -3.61
N TYR A 116 6.41 -3.10 -2.69
CA TYR A 116 5.70 -1.88 -3.04
C TYR A 116 6.69 -0.72 -3.12
N ILE A 117 6.62 0.07 -4.19
CA ILE A 117 7.18 1.41 -4.15
C ILE A 117 6.30 2.32 -3.28
N GLU A 118 6.87 3.39 -2.76
CA GLU A 118 6.14 4.38 -1.97
C GLU A 118 4.99 5.01 -2.77
N MET A 119 4.06 5.66 -2.05
CA MET A 119 2.97 6.39 -2.69
C MET A 119 3.53 7.35 -3.76
N THR A 120 3.26 6.99 -5.01
CA THR A 120 3.69 7.74 -6.19
C THR A 120 2.52 8.62 -6.61
N CYS A 121 2.77 9.93 -6.58
CA CYS A 121 1.72 10.92 -6.66
C CYS A 121 1.25 11.10 -8.09
N VAL A 122 -0.08 11.19 -8.28
CA VAL A 122 -0.68 11.27 -9.63
C VAL A 122 -0.51 12.63 -10.30
N SER A 123 -0.11 13.65 -9.54
CA SER A 123 0.12 15.01 -10.00
C SER A 123 1.13 15.75 -9.09
N PRO A 124 1.71 16.87 -9.55
CA PRO A 124 2.57 17.71 -8.72
C PRO A 124 1.89 18.17 -7.43
N GLU A 125 0.61 18.58 -7.51
CA GLU A 125 -0.19 19.05 -6.38
C GLU A 125 -0.66 17.88 -5.50
N GLY A 126 -0.68 16.66 -6.04
CA GLY A 126 -1.01 15.44 -5.32
C GLY A 126 0.08 14.96 -4.36
N ARG A 127 1.24 15.61 -4.34
CA ARG A 127 2.34 15.27 -3.43
C ARG A 127 2.03 15.60 -1.97
N ILE A 128 2.56 14.78 -1.07
CA ILE A 128 2.55 15.07 0.37
C ILE A 128 3.60 16.14 0.67
N THR A 129 4.81 15.93 0.17
CA THR A 129 5.99 16.77 0.38
C THR A 129 6.73 16.98 -0.94
N PRO A 130 7.65 17.96 -1.04
CA PRO A 130 8.47 18.15 -2.24
C PRO A 130 9.28 16.91 -2.63
N GLY A 131 9.61 16.05 -1.67
CA GLY A 131 10.39 14.82 -1.87
C GLY A 131 9.59 13.59 -2.29
N CYS A 132 8.27 13.71 -2.47
CA CYS A 132 7.43 12.60 -2.94
C CYS A 132 7.60 12.33 -4.44
N PRO A 133 7.70 11.07 -4.88
CA PRO A 133 7.76 10.74 -6.29
C PRO A 133 6.40 10.89 -6.98
N GLY A 134 6.39 10.85 -8.31
CA GLY A 134 5.18 11.00 -9.10
C GLY A 134 5.12 10.18 -10.40
N PHE A 135 3.94 10.15 -11.02
CA PHE A 135 3.67 9.58 -12.35
C PHE A 135 2.92 10.60 -13.22
N TYR A 136 3.62 11.68 -13.58
CA TYR A 136 3.04 12.79 -14.34
C TYR A 136 4.05 13.45 -15.30
N ALA A 137 5.24 12.86 -15.48
CA ALA A 137 6.27 13.37 -16.38
C ALA A 137 7.06 12.20 -17.03
N PRO A 138 7.53 12.33 -18.28
CA PRO A 138 8.26 11.27 -18.99
C PRO A 138 9.52 10.76 -18.26
N GLU A 139 10.26 11.66 -17.60
CA GLU A 139 11.46 11.33 -16.84
C GLU A 139 11.15 10.41 -15.64
N HIS A 140 9.93 10.49 -15.08
CA HIS A 140 9.51 9.60 -13.99
C HIS A 140 9.33 8.17 -14.50
N GLU A 141 8.70 8.03 -15.66
CA GLU A 141 8.50 6.73 -16.33
C GLU A 141 9.84 6.06 -16.60
N MET A 142 10.80 6.79 -17.18
CA MET A 142 12.14 6.27 -17.45
C MET A 142 12.84 5.76 -16.19
N ALA A 143 12.80 6.54 -15.11
CA ALA A 143 13.50 6.22 -13.88
C ALA A 143 12.85 5.03 -13.14
N TRP A 144 11.51 4.94 -13.12
CA TRP A 144 10.81 3.80 -12.56
C TRP A 144 10.98 2.53 -13.40
N LYS A 145 10.91 2.65 -14.73
CA LYS A 145 11.13 1.53 -15.64
C LYS A 145 12.51 0.88 -15.42
N ARG A 146 13.57 1.69 -15.22
CA ARG A 146 14.90 1.18 -14.87
C ARG A 146 14.89 0.27 -13.63
N LEU A 147 14.14 0.64 -12.59
CA LEU A 147 14.00 -0.19 -11.39
C LEU A 147 13.19 -1.46 -11.66
N VAL A 148 12.05 -1.35 -12.36
CA VAL A 148 11.20 -2.50 -12.69
C VAL A 148 11.97 -3.54 -13.51
N ASP A 149 12.66 -3.08 -14.56
CA ASP A 149 13.47 -3.94 -15.43
C ASP A 149 14.57 -4.67 -14.63
N PHE A 150 15.23 -3.97 -13.68
CA PHE A 150 16.20 -4.60 -12.78
C PHE A 150 15.55 -5.68 -11.89
N VAL A 151 14.41 -5.37 -11.26
CA VAL A 151 13.73 -6.31 -10.35
C VAL A 151 13.32 -7.58 -11.09
N HIS A 152 12.79 -7.45 -12.30
CA HIS A 152 12.38 -8.58 -13.14
C HIS A 152 13.56 -9.40 -13.68
N THR A 153 14.66 -8.75 -14.02
CA THR A 153 15.84 -9.42 -14.59
C THR A 153 16.66 -10.14 -13.51
N GLU A 154 16.88 -9.48 -12.37
CA GLU A 154 17.88 -9.90 -11.39
C GLU A 154 17.28 -10.61 -10.17
N THR A 155 15.95 -10.61 -10.02
CA THR A 155 15.30 -11.15 -8.81
C THR A 155 14.06 -11.97 -9.16
N LYS A 156 13.49 -12.61 -8.13
CA LYS A 156 12.19 -13.29 -8.22
C LYS A 156 11.05 -12.47 -7.61
N ALA A 157 11.34 -11.27 -7.09
CA ALA A 157 10.32 -10.45 -6.47
C ALA A 157 9.37 -9.90 -7.53
N LYS A 158 8.13 -9.69 -7.15
CA LYS A 158 7.20 -8.85 -7.90
C LYS A 158 7.24 -7.42 -7.38
N ILE A 159 6.85 -6.46 -8.21
CA ILE A 159 6.88 -5.05 -7.85
C ILE A 159 5.51 -4.40 -8.06
N CYS A 160 5.06 -3.65 -7.05
CA CYS A 160 3.77 -2.98 -7.03
C CYS A 160 3.95 -1.46 -7.01
N ALA A 161 3.19 -0.76 -7.85
CA ALA A 161 3.05 0.69 -7.81
C ALA A 161 1.86 1.08 -6.92
N GLN A 162 2.13 1.74 -5.79
CA GLN A 162 1.06 2.42 -5.05
C GLN A 162 0.90 3.84 -5.61
N ILE A 163 -0.27 4.17 -6.16
CA ILE A 163 -0.58 5.51 -6.65
C ILE A 163 -1.57 6.23 -5.73
N GLY A 164 -1.38 7.53 -5.56
CA GLY A 164 -2.20 8.30 -4.63
C GLY A 164 -2.16 9.80 -4.81
N HIS A 165 -2.98 10.50 -4.04
CA HIS A 165 -3.04 11.95 -3.98
C HIS A 165 -3.24 12.36 -2.52
N SER A 166 -2.39 13.25 -2.01
CA SER A 166 -2.33 13.66 -0.60
C SER A 166 -3.58 14.35 -0.05
N GLY A 167 -4.49 14.83 -0.92
CA GLY A 167 -5.63 15.65 -0.55
C GLY A 167 -5.23 16.84 0.34
N ALA A 168 -5.98 17.04 1.43
CA ALA A 168 -5.73 18.10 2.41
C ALA A 168 -4.40 17.97 3.18
N LYS A 169 -3.73 16.81 3.10
CA LYS A 169 -2.42 16.56 3.74
C LYS A 169 -1.22 16.91 2.85
N GLY A 170 -1.46 17.48 1.67
CA GLY A 170 -0.41 17.91 0.75
C GLY A 170 0.33 19.16 1.21
N SER A 171 1.42 19.47 0.52
CA SER A 171 2.21 20.69 0.75
C SER A 171 2.76 20.80 2.18
N THR A 172 3.36 19.70 2.65
CA THR A 172 3.99 19.60 3.97
C THR A 172 5.50 19.35 3.86
N ARG A 173 6.21 19.56 4.97
CA ARG A 173 7.64 19.28 5.08
C ARG A 173 7.90 17.78 5.01
N VAL A 174 9.13 17.42 4.64
CA VAL A 174 9.59 16.03 4.78
C VAL A 174 9.59 15.61 6.26
N GLY A 175 9.38 14.32 6.54
CA GLY A 175 9.06 13.86 7.89
C GLY A 175 10.08 14.23 8.98
N TRP A 176 11.37 14.29 8.65
CA TRP A 176 12.44 14.68 9.59
C TRP A 176 12.52 16.20 9.83
N GLU A 177 11.81 17.03 9.05
CA GLU A 177 11.68 18.48 9.25
C GLU A 177 10.33 18.87 9.90
N GLY A 178 9.47 17.88 10.14
CA GLY A 178 8.16 18.01 10.79
C GLY A 178 7.06 17.30 10.01
N THR A 179 6.58 16.17 10.53
CA THR A 179 5.45 15.41 9.95
C THR A 179 4.15 16.23 9.98
N ASP A 180 3.43 16.24 8.85
CA ASP A 180 2.16 16.97 8.66
C ASP A 180 2.26 18.50 8.88
N VAL A 181 3.47 19.05 9.03
CA VAL A 181 3.71 20.48 9.19
C VAL A 181 3.77 21.14 7.80
N PRO A 182 3.05 22.25 7.55
CA PRO A 182 3.12 22.95 6.28
C PRO A 182 4.54 23.42 5.92
N LEU A 183 4.78 23.58 4.63
CA LEU A 183 6.00 24.23 4.15
C LEU A 183 6.06 25.67 4.66
N ALA A 184 7.27 26.17 4.96
CA ALA A 184 7.47 27.55 5.39
C ALA A 184 7.23 28.56 4.25
N SER A 185 7.52 28.16 3.01
CA SER A 185 7.31 28.92 1.78
C SER A 185 7.10 27.96 0.61
N GLY A 186 6.60 28.46 -0.52
CA GLY A 186 6.39 27.64 -1.72
C GLY A 186 5.27 26.60 -1.59
N ASN A 187 4.27 26.84 -0.71
CA ASN A 187 3.10 25.98 -0.64
C ASN A 187 2.34 26.01 -1.97
N TRP A 188 1.86 24.85 -2.40
CA TRP A 188 0.90 24.74 -3.50
C TRP A 188 -0.53 24.58 -2.98
N PRO A 189 -1.55 24.93 -3.78
CA PRO A 189 -2.95 24.73 -3.41
C PRO A 189 -3.25 23.23 -3.22
N VAL A 190 -4.00 22.91 -2.17
CA VAL A 190 -4.49 21.55 -1.92
C VAL A 190 -6.00 21.47 -2.10
N MET A 191 -6.51 20.27 -2.38
CA MET A 191 -7.93 20.01 -2.59
C MET A 191 -8.39 18.77 -1.81
N ALA A 192 -9.67 18.70 -1.47
CA ALA A 192 -10.27 17.58 -0.76
C ALA A 192 -11.78 17.49 -1.02
N ALA A 193 -12.43 16.47 -0.44
CA ALA A 193 -13.88 16.31 -0.51
C ALA A 193 -14.65 17.54 -0.01
N SER A 194 -14.13 18.25 1.00
CA SER A 194 -14.70 19.48 1.56
C SER A 194 -13.61 20.43 2.06
N ALA A 195 -13.97 21.69 2.30
CA ALA A 195 -13.06 22.73 2.82
C ALA A 195 -12.80 22.55 4.32
N VAL A 196 -12.18 21.43 4.69
CA VAL A 196 -11.82 21.07 6.06
C VAL A 196 -10.31 20.82 6.11
N ALA A 197 -9.59 21.67 6.83
CA ALA A 197 -8.14 21.52 7.00
C ALA A 197 -7.79 20.24 7.79
N TRP A 198 -6.62 19.66 7.52
CA TRP A 198 -6.12 18.50 8.25
C TRP A 198 -5.89 18.80 9.74
N SER A 199 -5.32 19.98 10.03
CA SER A 199 -5.15 20.53 11.38
C SER A 199 -5.31 22.05 11.33
N PRO A 200 -5.45 22.73 12.49
CA PRO A 200 -5.51 24.19 12.54
C PRO A 200 -4.28 24.90 11.94
N GLN A 201 -3.14 24.21 11.82
CA GLN A 201 -1.91 24.76 11.25
C GLN A 201 -1.85 24.61 9.73
N ASN A 202 -2.59 23.67 9.14
CA ASN A 202 -2.57 23.41 7.70
C ASN A 202 -3.49 24.37 6.93
N GLN A 203 -3.19 24.58 5.66
CA GLN A 203 -4.07 25.31 4.75
C GLN A 203 -5.45 24.63 4.61
N VAL A 204 -6.50 25.43 4.44
CA VAL A 204 -7.83 24.92 4.14
C VAL A 204 -7.87 24.47 2.67
N PRO A 205 -8.20 23.21 2.37
CA PRO A 205 -8.26 22.73 1.00
C PRO A 205 -9.42 23.37 0.23
N LYS A 206 -9.26 23.48 -1.09
CA LYS A 206 -10.39 23.70 -1.99
C LYS A 206 -11.33 22.49 -1.89
N ALA A 207 -12.61 22.74 -1.61
CA ALA A 207 -13.64 21.72 -1.79
C ALA A 207 -13.77 21.40 -3.27
N MET A 208 -13.49 20.16 -3.66
CA MET A 208 -13.50 19.75 -5.07
C MET A 208 -14.89 19.96 -5.70
N ASN A 209 -14.94 20.61 -6.84
CA ASN A 209 -16.12 20.58 -7.70
C ASN A 209 -16.06 19.37 -8.64
N ARG A 210 -17.07 19.19 -9.49
CA ARG A 210 -17.10 18.05 -10.42
C ARG A 210 -15.92 18.03 -11.39
N ALA A 211 -15.50 19.18 -11.91
CA ALA A 211 -14.36 19.28 -12.82
C ALA A 211 -13.04 18.91 -12.13
N ASP A 212 -12.86 19.27 -10.85
CA ASP A 212 -11.70 18.85 -10.05
C ASP A 212 -11.68 17.32 -9.89
N MET A 213 -12.84 16.71 -9.68
CA MET A 213 -12.98 15.26 -9.55
C MET A 213 -12.69 14.54 -10.86
N ASP A 214 -13.16 15.07 -11.99
CA ASP A 214 -12.84 14.55 -13.31
C ASP A 214 -11.34 14.65 -13.62
N LEU A 215 -10.74 15.81 -13.33
CA LEU A 215 -9.30 16.02 -13.50
C LEU A 215 -8.49 15.00 -12.69
N VAL A 216 -8.78 14.85 -11.40
CA VAL A 216 -8.03 13.93 -10.54
C VAL A 216 -8.26 12.48 -10.97
N ARG A 217 -9.49 12.08 -11.34
CA ARG A 217 -9.73 10.75 -11.93
C ARG A 217 -8.81 10.52 -13.13
N ASP A 218 -8.74 11.48 -14.05
CA ASP A 218 -7.94 11.35 -15.27
C ASP A 218 -6.43 11.31 -14.97
N GLN A 219 -5.98 11.99 -13.91
CA GLN A 219 -4.62 11.85 -13.38
C GLN A 219 -4.35 10.44 -12.84
N PHE A 220 -5.26 9.85 -12.06
CA PHE A 220 -5.14 8.46 -11.62
C PHE A 220 -5.08 7.48 -12.79
N VAL A 221 -5.90 7.70 -13.84
CA VAL A 221 -5.87 6.90 -15.07
C VAL A 221 -4.50 7.02 -15.77
N ALA A 222 -4.02 8.24 -16.01
CA ALA A 222 -2.74 8.47 -16.66
C ALA A 222 -1.56 7.86 -15.88
N SER A 223 -1.60 7.94 -14.54
CA SER A 223 -0.59 7.30 -13.68
C SER A 223 -0.67 5.77 -13.71
N ALA A 224 -1.87 5.19 -13.77
CA ALA A 224 -2.05 3.75 -13.92
C ALA A 224 -1.50 3.26 -15.28
N GLU A 225 -1.79 3.97 -16.37
CA GLU A 225 -1.23 3.68 -17.69
C GLU A 225 0.30 3.83 -17.73
N MET A 226 0.86 4.83 -17.04
CA MET A 226 2.31 4.98 -16.92
C MET A 226 2.95 3.83 -16.13
N ALA A 227 2.33 3.39 -15.03
CA ALA A 227 2.79 2.23 -14.27
C ALA A 227 2.73 0.94 -15.11
N ASP A 228 1.70 0.77 -15.92
CA ASP A 228 1.58 -0.35 -16.87
C ASP A 228 2.71 -0.32 -17.91
N ARG A 229 2.99 0.83 -18.53
CA ARG A 229 4.12 1.00 -19.46
C ARG A 229 5.49 0.75 -18.82
N CYS A 230 5.65 1.07 -17.54
CA CYS A 230 6.86 0.73 -16.78
C CYS A 230 7.00 -0.78 -16.54
N GLY A 231 5.90 -1.53 -16.58
CA GLY A 231 5.87 -2.98 -16.37
C GLY A 231 5.63 -3.41 -14.92
N PHE A 232 5.03 -2.58 -14.06
CA PHE A 232 4.70 -3.02 -12.69
C PHE A 232 3.76 -4.23 -12.71
N ASP A 233 3.95 -5.20 -11.80
CA ASP A 233 3.14 -6.42 -11.75
C ASP A 233 1.77 -6.18 -11.08
N MET A 234 1.66 -5.12 -10.28
CA MET A 234 0.47 -4.78 -9.53
C MET A 234 0.35 -3.26 -9.35
N LEU A 235 -0.88 -2.78 -9.31
CA LEU A 235 -1.22 -1.42 -8.93
C LEU A 235 -2.02 -1.45 -7.63
N GLU A 236 -1.69 -0.55 -6.70
CA GLU A 236 -2.48 -0.27 -5.51
C GLU A 236 -2.97 1.17 -5.53
N ILE A 237 -4.27 1.37 -5.31
CA ILE A 237 -4.88 2.70 -5.18
C ILE A 237 -4.88 3.10 -3.71
N HIS A 238 -4.21 4.20 -3.37
CA HIS A 238 -4.10 4.62 -1.98
C HIS A 238 -5.37 5.35 -1.48
N ALA A 239 -6.29 4.58 -0.89
CA ALA A 239 -7.54 5.07 -0.29
C ALA A 239 -7.54 5.07 1.26
N ALA A 240 -6.38 5.34 1.87
CA ALA A 240 -6.19 5.26 3.32
C ALA A 240 -5.42 6.48 3.88
N HIS A 241 -5.01 6.41 5.14
CA HIS A 241 -4.15 7.39 5.83
C HIS A 241 -4.65 8.85 5.83
N GLY A 242 -5.93 9.10 5.56
CA GLY A 242 -6.52 10.44 5.53
C GLY A 242 -6.17 11.25 4.27
N TYR A 243 -5.57 10.61 3.25
CA TYR A 243 -5.32 11.22 1.94
C TYR A 243 -6.62 11.38 1.13
N LEU A 244 -6.52 11.81 -0.13
CA LEU A 244 -7.66 12.31 -0.88
C LEU A 244 -8.86 11.35 -0.91
N LEU A 245 -8.67 10.12 -1.38
CA LEU A 245 -9.76 9.15 -1.48
C LEU A 245 -10.30 8.76 -0.09
N SER A 246 -9.42 8.59 0.89
CA SER A 246 -9.82 8.35 2.29
C SER A 246 -10.67 9.51 2.84
N SER A 247 -10.37 10.75 2.43
CA SER A 247 -11.13 11.94 2.82
C SER A 247 -12.55 11.99 2.25
N PHE A 248 -12.83 11.28 1.14
CA PHE A 248 -14.20 11.07 0.67
C PHE A 248 -14.93 10.01 1.51
N ILE A 249 -14.22 8.97 1.96
CA ILE A 249 -14.82 7.87 2.72
C ILE A 249 -15.24 8.31 4.12
N THR A 250 -14.44 9.08 4.86
CA THR A 250 -14.76 9.41 6.25
C THR A 250 -15.78 10.56 6.38
N PRO A 251 -16.81 10.45 7.24
CA PRO A 251 -17.74 11.57 7.50
C PRO A 251 -17.10 12.71 8.30
N VAL A 252 -15.88 12.53 8.83
CA VAL A 252 -15.16 13.55 9.60
C VAL A 252 -14.75 14.73 8.71
N THR A 253 -14.22 14.42 7.52
CA THR A 253 -13.71 15.42 6.56
C THR A 253 -14.59 15.55 5.32
N ASN A 254 -15.38 14.53 4.94
CA ASN A 254 -16.40 14.67 3.91
C ASN A 254 -17.70 15.26 4.48
N ARG A 255 -17.89 16.55 4.26
CA ARG A 255 -19.10 17.30 4.64
C ARG A 255 -19.94 17.70 3.42
N ARG A 256 -19.77 17.00 2.30
CA ARG A 256 -20.55 17.26 1.08
C ARG A 256 -22.02 16.90 1.29
N THR A 257 -22.89 17.63 0.61
CA THR A 257 -24.35 17.41 0.61
C THR A 257 -24.86 16.91 -0.75
N ASP A 258 -23.95 16.69 -1.71
CA ASP A 258 -24.26 16.14 -3.03
C ASP A 258 -24.15 14.60 -3.05
N ALA A 259 -24.18 14.02 -4.25
CA ALA A 259 -24.10 12.57 -4.47
C ALA A 259 -22.77 11.92 -4.01
N TYR A 260 -21.82 12.71 -3.51
CA TYR A 260 -20.51 12.26 -3.02
C TYR A 260 -20.32 12.45 -1.51
N GLY A 261 -21.37 12.83 -0.76
CA GLY A 261 -21.34 12.94 0.70
C GLY A 261 -22.60 12.44 1.39
N GLY A 262 -22.58 12.47 2.73
CA GLY A 262 -23.67 11.97 3.58
C GLY A 262 -23.60 10.45 3.79
N SER A 263 -24.41 9.69 3.07
CA SER A 263 -24.52 8.24 3.23
C SER A 263 -23.19 7.53 2.92
N LEU A 264 -23.02 6.30 3.43
CA LEU A 264 -21.84 5.49 3.12
C LEU A 264 -21.74 5.24 1.60
N GLU A 265 -22.87 4.95 0.95
CA GLU A 265 -22.92 4.74 -0.51
C GLU A 265 -22.39 5.95 -1.28
N ASN A 266 -22.85 7.16 -0.94
CA ASN A 266 -22.38 8.38 -1.61
C ASN A 266 -20.90 8.65 -1.33
N ARG A 267 -20.43 8.44 -0.10
CA ARG A 267 -19.02 8.63 0.30
C ARG A 267 -18.06 7.65 -0.40
N MET A 268 -18.54 6.45 -0.75
CA MET A 268 -17.78 5.44 -1.50
C MET A 268 -17.94 5.59 -3.03
N ARG A 269 -18.61 6.62 -3.53
CA ARG A 269 -18.87 6.77 -4.98
C ARG A 269 -17.67 7.26 -5.78
N TYR A 270 -16.76 8.01 -5.14
CA TYR A 270 -15.59 8.59 -5.81
C TYR A 270 -14.31 7.74 -5.68
N PRO A 271 -13.94 7.23 -4.49
CA PRO A 271 -12.93 6.17 -4.37
C PRO A 271 -13.29 4.93 -5.17
#